data_AF-A0A0C9UH13-F1
#
_entry.id   AF-A0A0C9UH13-F1
#
_cell.length_a   1.000
_cell.length_b   1.000
_cell.length_c   1.000
_cell.angle_alpha   90.00
_cell.angle_beta   90.00
_cell.angle_gamma   90.00
#
_symmetry.space_group_name_H-M   'P 1'
#
loop_
_entity.id
_entity.type
_entity.pdbx_description
1 polymer ?
#
loop_
_entity_poly.entity_id
_entity_poly.type
_entity_poly.pdbx_seq_one_letter_code
_entity_poly.pdbx_strand_id
1 'polypeptide(L)'
;MSLVEPAVPEGYEYVFGPTGGANNAPGYMGFTFIDRYDVGACAQLCNNRGADPNGGVCQYFNIWRALVNGIPTTYTFAFYYIPTNNSTACTNYVIDGGFEGFQCGFDFCFATSYSNWVGRSDGLGVLDATIFHYTPYAHADNGSGLIGSADGTDSLSGTLTPAKPLETIAGKNYTIALFSSSAYSGSSLEANAFWSVLWNGHVVQIVNPGFSDYTFYSFNVQAIGNDVLALHGGSAPAWTFVDDIGVFQI
;
A
#
# COMPACT_ATOMS: atom_id res chain seq x y z
N MET A 1 28.09 29.59 -31.78
CA MET A 1 27.37 29.98 -30.55
C MET A 1 26.82 28.71 -29.93
N SER A 2 27.38 28.25 -28.81
CA SER A 2 26.72 27.19 -28.04
C SER A 2 25.50 27.80 -27.36
N LEU A 3 24.33 27.22 -27.59
CA LEU A 3 23.13 27.58 -26.83
C LEU A 3 23.43 27.35 -25.35
N VAL A 4 23.11 28.32 -24.49
CA VAL A 4 23.17 28.13 -23.05
C VAL A 4 22.20 27.01 -22.71
N GLU A 5 22.69 25.97 -22.02
CA GLU A 5 21.82 24.89 -21.58
C GLU A 5 20.83 25.42 -20.54
N PRO A 6 19.52 25.19 -20.72
CA PRO A 6 18.54 25.58 -19.73
C PRO A 6 18.75 24.78 -18.44
N ALA A 7 18.44 25.41 -17.31
CA ALA A 7 18.44 24.74 -16.03
C ALA A 7 17.44 23.58 -16.03
N VAL A 8 17.81 22.50 -15.32
CA VAL A 8 16.93 21.35 -15.12
C VAL A 8 15.76 21.77 -14.23
N PRO A 9 14.50 21.55 -14.65
CA PRO A 9 13.35 21.85 -13.81
C PRO A 9 13.36 21.05 -12.50
N GLU A 10 12.74 21.60 -11.47
CA GLU A 10 12.55 20.92 -10.19
C GLU A 10 11.80 19.58 -10.39
N GLY A 11 12.31 18.52 -9.78
CA GLY A 11 11.78 17.15 -9.93
C GLY A 11 12.27 16.39 -11.16
N TYR A 12 13.11 17.00 -12.01
CA TYR A 12 13.71 16.34 -13.18
C TYR A 12 15.23 16.22 -13.02
N GLU A 13 15.81 15.22 -13.70
CA GLU A 13 17.25 15.06 -13.88
C GLU A 13 17.59 15.15 -15.37
N TYR A 14 18.70 15.81 -15.71
CA TYR A 14 19.20 15.87 -17.08
C TYR A 14 20.14 14.71 -17.36
N VAL A 15 19.80 13.89 -18.35
CA VAL A 15 20.59 12.70 -18.72
C VAL A 15 21.22 12.92 -20.10
N PHE A 16 22.56 12.90 -20.19
CA PHE A 16 23.31 13.12 -21.43
C PHE A 16 23.59 11.83 -22.23
N GLY A 17 23.65 11.95 -23.56
CA GLY A 17 24.24 10.96 -24.48
C GLY A 17 23.31 9.81 -24.87
N PRO A 18 23.63 9.00 -25.91
CA PRO A 18 22.69 8.15 -26.60
C PRO A 18 22.33 6.93 -25.73
N THR A 19 21.48 7.16 -24.75
CA THR A 19 20.68 6.09 -24.18
C THR A 19 19.74 5.64 -25.31
N GLY A 20 19.61 4.35 -25.57
CA GLY A 20 18.55 3.84 -26.45
C GLY A 20 17.13 4.12 -25.93
N GLY A 21 16.94 5.13 -25.07
CA GLY A 21 15.72 5.51 -24.38
C GLY A 21 14.86 6.52 -25.14
N ALA A 22 15.35 7.17 -26.20
CA ALA A 22 14.57 8.17 -26.93
C ALA A 22 13.42 7.59 -27.78
N ASN A 23 13.36 6.26 -27.93
CA ASN A 23 12.44 5.55 -28.81
C ASN A 23 11.85 4.27 -28.19
N ASN A 24 12.26 3.92 -26.97
CA ASN A 24 11.91 2.65 -26.31
C ASN A 24 11.43 2.82 -24.86
N ALA A 25 11.10 4.03 -24.40
CA ALA A 25 10.37 4.15 -23.13
C ALA A 25 9.01 3.45 -23.29
N PRO A 26 8.63 2.50 -22.40
CA PRO A 26 7.60 1.52 -22.75
C PRO A 26 6.19 2.12 -22.90
N GLY A 27 5.94 3.29 -22.30
CA GLY A 27 4.67 3.98 -22.36
C GLY A 27 4.75 5.31 -23.11
N TYR A 28 4.54 5.31 -24.42
CA TYR A 28 4.42 6.56 -25.19
C TYR A 28 3.05 7.22 -24.99
N MET A 29 3.04 8.47 -24.54
CA MET A 29 1.81 9.20 -24.21
C MET A 29 1.40 10.21 -25.29
N GLY A 30 2.06 10.22 -26.44
CA GLY A 30 1.83 11.19 -27.51
C GLY A 30 2.79 12.38 -27.45
N PHE A 31 2.47 13.43 -28.20
CA PHE A 31 3.33 14.60 -28.35
C PHE A 31 2.56 15.91 -28.44
N THR A 32 3.25 17.03 -28.24
CA THR A 32 2.75 18.37 -28.58
C THR A 32 3.80 19.17 -29.35
N PHE A 33 3.35 20.16 -30.11
CA PHE A 33 4.23 21.11 -30.78
C PHE A 33 4.43 22.35 -29.93
N ILE A 34 5.63 22.91 -30.04
CA ILE A 34 6.03 24.15 -29.43
C ILE A 34 6.91 24.95 -30.40
N ASP A 35 7.00 26.25 -30.17
CA ASP A 35 7.63 27.21 -31.07
C ASP A 35 9.12 27.44 -30.77
N ARG A 36 9.60 27.04 -29.59
CA ARG A 36 11.00 27.23 -29.15
C ARG A 36 11.47 26.16 -28.18
N TYR A 37 12.76 25.85 -28.16
CA TYR A 37 13.31 24.94 -27.15
C TYR A 37 13.08 25.46 -25.72
N ASP A 38 12.17 24.82 -24.98
CA ASP A 38 11.71 25.26 -23.66
C ASP A 38 11.48 24.07 -22.72
N VAL A 39 12.51 23.71 -21.94
CA VAL A 39 12.47 22.56 -21.04
C VAL A 39 11.47 22.77 -19.90
N GLY A 40 11.29 24.01 -19.42
CA GLY A 40 10.35 24.34 -18.35
C GLY A 40 8.89 24.17 -18.77
N ALA A 41 8.54 24.68 -19.96
CA ALA A 41 7.21 24.46 -20.53
C ALA A 41 6.92 22.96 -20.75
N CYS A 42 7.93 22.21 -21.17
CA CYS A 42 7.88 20.76 -21.34
C CYS A 42 7.53 20.02 -20.04
N ALA A 43 8.23 20.36 -18.95
CA ALA A 43 8.01 19.81 -17.62
C ALA A 43 6.61 20.16 -17.09
N GLN A 44 6.16 21.41 -17.26
CA GLN A 44 4.81 21.81 -16.86
C GLN A 44 3.73 21.02 -17.62
N LEU A 45 3.91 20.81 -18.93
CA LEU A 45 2.99 20.01 -19.73
C LEU A 45 2.97 18.54 -19.31
N CYS A 46 4.12 17.97 -18.96
CA CYS A 46 4.21 16.61 -18.45
C CYS A 46 3.54 16.50 -17.07
N ASN A 47 3.86 17.40 -16.13
CA ASN A 47 3.30 17.42 -14.78
C ASN A 47 1.77 17.62 -14.75
N ASN A 48 1.23 18.38 -15.70
CA ASN A 48 -0.21 18.65 -15.80
C ASN A 48 -0.95 17.68 -16.72
N ARG A 49 -0.25 16.71 -17.34
CA ARG A 49 -0.88 15.71 -18.20
C ARG A 49 -1.64 14.72 -17.33
N GLY A 50 -2.94 14.61 -17.54
CA GLY A 50 -3.74 13.55 -16.92
C GLY A 50 -3.23 12.16 -17.31
N ALA A 51 -3.57 11.15 -16.51
CA ALA A 51 -3.22 9.77 -16.80
C ALA A 51 -3.74 9.35 -18.20
N ASP A 52 -2.97 8.51 -18.90
CA ASP A 52 -3.45 7.89 -20.13
C ASP A 52 -4.54 6.83 -19.84
N PRO A 53 -5.23 6.31 -20.87
CA PRO A 53 -6.25 5.26 -20.69
C PRO A 53 -5.75 3.96 -20.02
N ASN A 54 -4.44 3.77 -19.89
CA ASN A 54 -3.81 2.62 -19.23
C ASN A 54 -3.32 2.95 -17.80
N GLY A 55 -3.64 4.14 -17.28
CA GLY A 55 -3.26 4.59 -15.95
C GLY A 55 -1.82 5.13 -15.84
N GLY A 56 -1.11 5.29 -16.95
CA GLY A 56 0.25 5.85 -16.96
C GLY A 56 0.24 7.36 -16.76
N VAL A 57 1.03 7.86 -15.81
CA VAL A 57 1.28 9.30 -15.60
C VAL A 57 2.59 9.71 -16.25
N CYS A 58 2.66 10.94 -16.77
CA CYS A 58 3.87 11.41 -17.44
C CYS A 58 5.02 11.54 -16.44
N GLN A 59 6.15 10.88 -16.75
CA GLN A 59 7.34 10.85 -15.90
C GLN A 59 8.59 11.35 -16.65
N TYR A 60 8.58 11.27 -17.99
CA TYR A 60 9.71 11.63 -18.85
C TYR A 60 9.23 12.35 -20.10
N PHE A 61 10.07 13.23 -20.65
CA PHE A 61 9.79 13.87 -21.93
C PHE A 61 11.06 14.06 -22.78
N ASN A 62 10.90 14.02 -24.11
CA ASN A 62 11.95 14.34 -25.08
C ASN A 62 11.56 15.60 -25.87
N ILE A 63 12.56 16.42 -26.18
CA ILE A 63 12.39 17.56 -27.09
C ILE A 63 13.09 17.24 -28.42
N TRP A 64 12.30 17.02 -29.45
CA TRP A 64 12.76 16.86 -30.82
C TRP A 64 12.71 18.19 -31.56
N ARG A 65 13.58 18.35 -32.54
CA ARG A 65 13.63 19.53 -33.41
C ARG A 65 13.65 19.08 -34.86
N ALA A 66 12.63 19.46 -35.64
CA ALA A 66 12.68 19.26 -37.09
C ALA A 66 13.45 20.41 -37.74
N LEU A 67 14.33 20.04 -38.67
CA LEU A 67 15.18 20.97 -39.41
C LEU A 67 14.76 20.97 -40.88
N VAL A 68 14.42 22.15 -41.43
CA VAL A 68 14.27 22.35 -42.87
C VAL A 68 15.44 23.22 -43.32
N ASN A 69 16.30 22.69 -44.19
CA ASN A 69 17.52 23.35 -44.66
C ASN A 69 18.44 23.84 -43.53
N GLY A 70 18.53 23.06 -42.44
CA GLY A 70 19.35 23.42 -41.27
C GLY A 70 18.72 24.44 -40.32
N ILE A 71 17.52 24.93 -40.63
CA ILE A 71 16.76 25.87 -39.80
C ILE A 71 15.74 25.08 -38.97
N PRO A 72 15.74 25.23 -37.63
CA PRO A 72 14.68 24.68 -36.79
C PRO A 72 13.32 25.22 -37.19
N THR A 73 12.45 24.35 -37.68
CA THR A 73 11.11 24.72 -38.15
C THR A 73 10.00 24.24 -37.23
N THR A 74 10.24 23.20 -36.43
CA THR A 74 9.33 22.79 -35.35
C THR A 74 10.13 22.26 -34.17
N TYR A 75 9.54 22.40 -32.99
CA TYR A 75 9.96 21.66 -31.81
C TYR A 75 8.79 20.75 -31.40
N THR A 76 9.10 19.50 -31.09
CA THR A 76 8.12 18.47 -30.72
C THR A 76 8.47 17.92 -29.36
N PHE A 77 7.53 17.98 -28.43
CA PHE A 77 7.63 17.40 -27.10
C PHE A 77 6.95 16.05 -27.08
N ALA A 78 7.71 14.97 -26.92
CA ALA A 78 7.17 13.62 -26.78
C ALA A 78 7.13 13.24 -25.30
N PHE A 79 5.99 12.74 -24.82
CA PHE A 79 5.76 12.40 -23.42
C PHE A 79 5.82 10.89 -23.21
N TYR A 80 6.36 10.45 -22.08
CA TYR A 80 6.49 9.04 -21.75
C TYR A 80 6.20 8.76 -20.26
N TYR A 81 5.75 7.54 -20.00
CA TYR A 81 5.71 6.93 -18.67
C TYR A 81 6.53 5.64 -18.65
N ILE A 82 7.00 5.26 -17.48
CA ILE A 82 7.46 3.90 -17.21
C ILE A 82 6.26 3.13 -16.65
N PRO A 83 5.80 2.05 -17.32
CA PRO A 83 4.75 1.21 -16.76
C PRO A 83 5.17 0.73 -15.39
N THR A 84 4.23 0.75 -14.45
CA THR A 84 4.42 0.12 -13.15
C THR A 84 4.80 -1.35 -13.39
N ASN A 85 6.01 -1.72 -12.99
CA ASN A 85 6.53 -3.07 -13.09
C ASN A 85 6.99 -3.51 -11.71
N ASN A 86 7.48 -4.74 -11.54
CA ASN A 86 7.91 -5.24 -10.23
C ASN A 86 9.01 -4.38 -9.55
N SER A 87 9.71 -3.50 -10.28
CA SER A 87 10.70 -2.56 -9.71
C SER A 87 10.10 -1.23 -9.22
N THR A 88 8.85 -0.92 -9.58
CA THR A 88 8.10 0.28 -9.14
C THR A 88 6.80 -0.06 -8.40
N ALA A 89 6.33 -1.31 -8.47
CA ALA A 89 5.27 -1.85 -7.63
C ALA A 89 5.86 -2.26 -6.28
N CYS A 90 5.44 -1.62 -5.19
CA CYS A 90 5.73 -2.11 -3.86
C CYS A 90 5.07 -3.48 -3.68
N THR A 91 5.88 -4.53 -3.54
CA THR A 91 5.36 -5.87 -3.26
C THR A 91 4.77 -5.87 -1.86
N ASN A 92 3.48 -6.23 -1.74
CA ASN A 92 2.89 -6.57 -0.46
C ASN A 92 3.31 -8.00 -0.11
N TYR A 93 4.01 -8.17 1.01
CA TYR A 93 4.46 -9.47 1.49
C TYR A 93 3.39 -10.22 2.31
N VAL A 94 2.29 -9.57 2.67
CA VAL A 94 1.14 -10.18 3.34
C VAL A 94 0.19 -10.74 2.28
N ILE A 95 -0.06 -12.04 2.34
CA ILE A 95 -1.06 -12.68 1.50
C ILE A 95 -2.43 -12.40 2.10
N ASP A 96 -3.34 -11.86 1.27
CA ASP A 96 -4.76 -11.74 1.60
C ASP A 96 -5.02 -10.95 2.89
N GLY A 97 -4.36 -9.80 3.03
CA GLY A 97 -4.47 -8.97 4.24
C GLY A 97 -5.80 -8.24 4.40
N GLY A 98 -6.65 -8.25 3.37
CA GLY A 98 -8.06 -7.85 3.44
C GLY A 98 -9.02 -9.01 3.75
N PHE A 99 -8.49 -10.23 3.97
CA PHE A 99 -9.27 -11.42 4.33
C PHE A 99 -10.30 -11.93 3.30
N GLU A 100 -10.30 -11.41 2.07
CA GLU A 100 -11.25 -11.74 1.01
C GLU A 100 -11.21 -13.19 0.53
N GLY A 101 -10.09 -13.89 0.77
CA GLY A 101 -10.00 -15.33 0.52
C GLY A 101 -10.85 -16.18 1.46
N PHE A 102 -11.32 -15.63 2.59
CA PHE A 102 -12.31 -16.27 3.43
C PHE A 102 -13.72 -15.98 2.91
N GLN A 103 -14.37 -17.02 2.39
CA GLN A 103 -15.70 -16.93 1.82
C GLN A 103 -16.61 -18.00 2.41
N CYS A 104 -17.91 -17.69 2.46
CA CYS A 104 -18.96 -18.65 2.77
C CYS A 104 -20.18 -18.39 1.90
N GLY A 105 -21.10 -19.35 1.86
CA GLY A 105 -22.31 -19.26 1.04
C GLY A 105 -23.39 -18.29 1.56
N PHE A 106 -23.04 -17.40 2.49
CA PHE A 106 -23.96 -16.47 3.16
C PHE A 106 -23.29 -15.12 3.36
N ASP A 107 -24.09 -14.07 3.54
CA ASP A 107 -23.59 -12.71 3.76
C ASP A 107 -22.81 -12.55 5.07
N PHE A 108 -23.03 -13.44 6.05
CA PHE A 108 -22.34 -13.44 7.33
C PHE A 108 -21.82 -14.83 7.68
N CYS A 109 -20.53 -14.92 7.95
CA CYS A 109 -19.92 -16.03 8.68
C CYS A 109 -18.58 -15.60 9.26
N PHE A 110 -18.03 -16.44 10.13
CA PHE A 110 -16.67 -16.27 10.63
C PHE A 110 -16.03 -17.62 10.94
N ALA A 111 -14.70 -17.63 11.01
CA ALA A 111 -13.92 -18.78 11.44
C ALA A 111 -12.68 -18.32 12.21
N THR A 112 -12.15 -19.19 13.08
CA THR A 112 -10.88 -18.92 13.77
C THR A 112 -9.70 -18.88 12.81
N SER A 113 -9.74 -19.62 11.70
CA SER A 113 -8.63 -19.71 10.74
C SER A 113 -9.09 -20.18 9.37
N TYR A 114 -8.32 -19.87 8.34
CA TYR A 114 -8.43 -20.43 6.99
C TYR A 114 -7.03 -20.57 6.37
N SER A 115 -6.93 -20.73 5.04
CA SER A 115 -5.65 -21.01 4.37
C SER A 115 -4.58 -19.93 4.53
N ASN A 116 -4.99 -18.66 4.67
CA ASN A 116 -4.05 -17.52 4.66
C ASN A 116 -3.83 -16.90 6.05
N TRP A 117 -4.77 -17.08 6.99
CA TRP A 117 -4.68 -16.50 8.34
C TRP A 117 -5.07 -17.49 9.43
N VAL A 118 -4.40 -17.35 10.56
CA VAL A 118 -4.60 -18.16 11.77
C VAL A 118 -4.88 -17.23 12.94
N GLY A 119 -6.07 -17.38 13.53
CA GLY A 119 -6.45 -16.83 14.83
C GLY A 119 -6.13 -17.79 15.97
N ARG A 120 -5.76 -17.24 17.12
CA ARG A 120 -5.53 -17.98 18.37
C ARG A 120 -6.09 -17.19 19.56
N SER A 121 -6.65 -17.91 20.51
CA SER A 121 -7.03 -17.39 21.82
C SER A 121 -5.89 -17.48 22.82
N ASP A 122 -5.81 -16.52 23.73
CA ASP A 122 -4.89 -16.61 24.87
C ASP A 122 -5.43 -17.57 25.93
N GLY A 123 -4.55 -18.42 26.47
CA GLY A 123 -4.86 -19.30 27.60
C GLY A 123 -6.07 -20.21 27.33
N LEU A 124 -7.16 -19.98 28.07
CA LEU A 124 -8.42 -20.73 27.96
C LEU A 124 -9.51 -19.95 27.22
N GLY A 125 -9.16 -18.85 26.55
CA GLY A 125 -10.11 -18.02 25.83
C GLY A 125 -10.74 -18.71 24.63
N VAL A 126 -11.86 -18.16 24.17
CA VAL A 126 -12.69 -18.74 23.11
C VAL A 126 -13.00 -17.69 22.05
N LEU A 127 -12.56 -17.98 20.82
CA LEU A 127 -12.83 -17.17 19.63
C LEU A 127 -12.26 -15.74 19.72
N ASP A 128 -11.12 -15.56 20.38
CA ASP A 128 -10.53 -14.23 20.62
C ASP A 128 -9.76 -13.66 19.44
N ALA A 129 -9.63 -14.45 18.38
CA ALA A 129 -9.13 -14.00 17.10
C ALA A 129 -9.83 -14.79 15.99
N THR A 130 -10.58 -14.09 15.16
CA THR A 130 -11.41 -14.68 14.11
C THR A 130 -11.37 -13.84 12.84
N ILE A 131 -11.75 -14.46 11.73
CA ILE A 131 -11.87 -13.85 10.43
C ILE A 131 -13.34 -13.86 10.06
N PHE A 132 -13.88 -12.71 9.68
CA PHE A 132 -15.26 -12.51 9.28
C PHE A 132 -15.37 -12.34 7.76
N HIS A 133 -16.48 -12.82 7.21
CA HIS A 133 -17.01 -12.44 5.91
C HIS A 133 -18.33 -11.71 6.18
N TYR A 134 -18.29 -10.38 6.27
CA TYR A 134 -19.44 -9.51 6.45
C TYR A 134 -19.11 -8.04 6.16
N THR A 135 -19.65 -7.49 5.07
CA THR A 135 -19.38 -6.11 4.59
C THR A 135 -19.50 -5.03 5.68
N PRO A 136 -20.50 -5.02 6.58
CA PRO A 136 -20.61 -3.97 7.60
C PRO A 136 -19.48 -3.95 8.63
N TYR A 137 -18.68 -5.01 8.74
CA TYR A 137 -17.51 -5.06 9.62
C TYR A 137 -16.21 -4.76 8.89
N ALA A 138 -16.19 -4.93 7.56
CA ALA A 138 -15.02 -4.71 6.73
C ALA A 138 -14.74 -3.22 6.51
N HIS A 139 -13.48 -2.88 6.30
CA HIS A 139 -13.09 -1.56 5.78
C HIS A 139 -13.37 -1.48 4.28
N ALA A 140 -13.10 -2.56 3.56
CA ALA A 140 -13.40 -2.72 2.14
C ALA A 140 -13.98 -4.12 1.85
N ASP A 141 -14.80 -4.23 0.80
CA ASP A 141 -15.36 -5.51 0.33
C ASP A 141 -16.11 -6.32 1.43
N ASN A 142 -15.59 -7.46 1.90
CA ASN A 142 -16.34 -8.35 2.81
C ASN A 142 -15.53 -8.89 3.99
N GLY A 143 -14.21 -8.95 3.89
CA GLY A 143 -13.32 -9.56 4.85
C GLY A 143 -12.94 -8.63 5.99
N SER A 144 -12.78 -9.17 7.20
CA SER A 144 -12.09 -8.47 8.28
C SER A 144 -11.55 -9.44 9.30
N GLY A 145 -10.46 -9.05 9.97
CA GLY A 145 -9.98 -9.72 11.17
C GLY A 145 -10.61 -9.09 12.40
N LEU A 146 -11.00 -9.92 13.36
CA LEU A 146 -11.38 -9.49 14.71
C LEU A 146 -10.36 -10.02 15.71
N ILE A 147 -9.95 -9.17 16.64
CA ILE A 147 -9.29 -9.57 17.89
C ILE A 147 -10.15 -9.14 19.09
N GLY A 148 -10.35 -10.08 20.02
CA GLY A 148 -11.39 -10.10 21.06
C GLY A 148 -12.47 -11.15 20.76
N SER A 149 -13.00 -11.81 21.82
CA SER A 149 -13.96 -12.93 21.72
C SER A 149 -15.15 -12.63 20.80
N ALA A 150 -15.25 -13.33 19.66
CA ALA A 150 -16.24 -13.06 18.61
C ALA A 150 -17.71 -13.16 19.07
N ASP A 151 -18.01 -13.98 20.07
CA ASP A 151 -19.33 -14.15 20.66
C ASP A 151 -19.45 -13.52 22.06
N GLY A 152 -18.38 -12.84 22.52
CA GLY A 152 -18.32 -12.22 23.84
C GLY A 152 -18.30 -13.22 24.99
N THR A 153 -17.86 -14.46 24.75
CA THR A 153 -17.76 -15.51 25.78
C THR A 153 -16.85 -15.09 26.93
N ASP A 154 -15.75 -14.42 26.63
CA ASP A 154 -14.80 -13.92 27.60
C ASP A 154 -14.12 -12.61 27.15
N SER A 155 -13.31 -12.04 28.04
CA SER A 155 -12.61 -10.78 27.82
C SER A 155 -11.11 -10.98 27.57
N LEU A 156 -10.69 -12.18 27.17
CA LEU A 156 -9.30 -12.45 26.84
C LEU A 156 -8.97 -11.92 25.45
N SER A 157 -7.68 -11.74 25.23
CA SER A 157 -7.14 -11.30 23.95
C SER A 157 -6.87 -12.48 23.05
N GLY A 158 -6.80 -12.18 21.76
CA GLY A 158 -6.35 -13.15 20.77
C GLY A 158 -5.24 -12.60 19.90
N THR A 159 -4.76 -13.47 19.02
CA THR A 159 -3.72 -13.15 18.05
C THR A 159 -4.12 -13.59 16.66
N LEU A 160 -4.11 -12.66 15.70
CA LEU A 160 -4.17 -12.95 14.27
C LEU A 160 -2.75 -12.93 13.68
N THR A 161 -2.41 -13.96 12.90
CA THR A 161 -1.14 -14.07 12.18
C THR A 161 -1.38 -14.63 10.78
N PRO A 162 -0.64 -14.17 9.75
CA PRO A 162 -0.57 -14.89 8.50
C PRO A 162 -0.16 -16.35 8.73
N ALA A 163 -0.75 -17.27 7.96
CA ALA A 163 -0.55 -18.70 8.11
C ALA A 163 0.87 -19.17 7.76
N LYS A 164 1.61 -18.35 7.00
CA LYS A 164 3.00 -18.57 6.63
C LYS A 164 3.83 -17.33 6.96
N PRO A 165 5.12 -17.50 7.30
CA PRO A 165 6.03 -16.36 7.40
C PRO A 165 6.09 -15.56 6.10
N LEU A 166 6.35 -14.27 6.23
CA LEU A 166 6.46 -13.32 5.12
C LEU A 166 7.81 -13.53 4.41
N GLU A 167 7.84 -13.51 3.08
CA GLU A 167 9.08 -13.74 2.29
C GLU A 167 10.02 -12.52 2.27
N THR A 168 10.25 -11.92 3.43
CA THR A 168 11.13 -10.77 3.64
C THR A 168 12.62 -11.13 3.50
N ILE A 169 13.44 -10.12 3.24
CA ILE A 169 14.90 -10.24 3.09
C ILE A 169 15.59 -9.69 4.33
N ALA A 170 16.48 -10.51 4.93
CA ALA A 170 17.24 -10.13 6.11
C ALA A 170 18.01 -8.81 5.93
N GLY A 171 17.95 -7.94 6.94
CA GLY A 171 18.64 -6.64 6.98
C GLY A 171 17.95 -5.52 6.19
N LYS A 172 16.84 -5.81 5.49
CA LYS A 172 16.02 -4.77 4.82
C LYS A 172 15.00 -4.17 5.78
N ASN A 173 14.60 -2.94 5.48
CA ASN A 173 13.56 -2.24 6.21
C ASN A 173 12.22 -2.42 5.50
N TYR A 174 11.17 -2.52 6.30
CA TYR A 174 9.81 -2.67 5.82
C TYR A 174 8.87 -1.74 6.59
N THR A 175 7.78 -1.36 5.95
CA THR A 175 6.64 -0.72 6.60
C THR A 175 5.48 -1.71 6.64
N ILE A 176 4.99 -1.98 7.85
CA ILE A 176 3.71 -2.62 8.11
C ILE A 176 2.64 -1.53 8.01
N ALA A 177 1.55 -1.76 7.29
CA ALA A 177 0.44 -0.84 7.13
C ALA A 177 -0.88 -1.60 7.28
N LEU A 178 -1.88 -1.00 7.93
CA LEU A 178 -3.21 -1.60 8.07
C LEU A 178 -4.26 -0.56 8.50
N PHE A 179 -5.53 -0.91 8.39
CA PHE A 179 -6.64 -0.18 8.99
C PHE A 179 -7.16 -0.91 10.22
N SER A 180 -7.51 -0.16 11.27
CA SER A 180 -8.11 -0.72 12.49
C SER A 180 -9.27 0.12 12.98
N SER A 181 -10.31 -0.55 13.50
CA SER A 181 -11.54 0.05 14.05
C SER A 181 -11.89 -0.59 15.40
N SER A 182 -12.44 0.21 16.29
CA SER A 182 -12.99 -0.18 17.60
C SER A 182 -14.29 0.61 17.84
N ALA A 183 -15.16 0.62 16.82
CA ALA A 183 -16.40 1.39 16.80
C ALA A 183 -17.67 0.52 16.86
N TYR A 184 -17.60 -0.67 17.48
CA TYR A 184 -18.74 -1.60 17.49
C TYR A 184 -19.64 -1.41 18.71
N SER A 185 -19.10 -1.46 19.92
CA SER A 185 -19.91 -1.47 21.16
C SER A 185 -20.34 -0.09 21.65
N GLY A 186 -19.92 0.96 20.96
CA GLY A 186 -20.10 2.34 21.41
C GLY A 186 -19.00 2.81 22.37
N SER A 187 -18.96 4.12 22.57
CA SER A 187 -17.80 4.80 23.16
C SER A 187 -17.44 4.38 24.59
N SER A 188 -18.45 4.05 25.41
CA SER A 188 -18.22 3.63 26.80
C SER A 188 -17.59 2.25 26.92
N LEU A 189 -17.96 1.33 26.04
CA LEU A 189 -17.50 -0.06 26.09
C LEU A 189 -16.16 -0.24 25.38
N GLU A 190 -15.89 0.57 24.36
CA GLU A 190 -14.63 0.60 23.61
C GLU A 190 -13.56 1.51 24.25
N ALA A 191 -13.86 2.14 25.40
CA ALA A 191 -12.96 3.13 26.02
C ALA A 191 -11.56 2.58 26.33
N ASN A 192 -11.44 1.26 26.54
CA ASN A 192 -10.18 0.56 26.80
C ASN A 192 -9.78 -0.36 25.65
N ALA A 193 -10.27 -0.14 24.42
CA ALA A 193 -9.83 -0.89 23.25
C ALA A 193 -8.32 -0.74 23.09
N PHE A 194 -7.65 -1.86 22.82
CA PHE A 194 -6.22 -1.90 22.64
C PHE A 194 -5.84 -3.03 21.69
N TRP A 195 -4.71 -2.86 21.00
CA TRP A 195 -4.07 -3.90 20.23
C TRP A 195 -2.59 -3.59 20.03
N SER A 196 -1.85 -4.55 19.52
CA SER A 196 -0.41 -4.44 19.33
C SER A 196 0.03 -5.10 18.03
N VAL A 197 1.04 -4.51 17.39
CA VAL A 197 1.77 -5.15 16.30
C VAL A 197 2.96 -5.88 16.89
N LEU A 198 3.09 -7.15 16.53
CA LEU A 198 4.24 -7.97 16.86
C LEU A 198 5.01 -8.30 15.59
N TRP A 199 6.32 -8.19 15.67
CA TRP A 199 7.27 -8.58 14.63
C TRP A 199 8.24 -9.61 15.22
N ASN A 200 8.20 -10.84 14.70
CA ASN A 200 8.93 -11.99 15.22
C ASN A 200 8.70 -12.24 16.72
N GLY A 201 7.46 -12.04 17.18
CA GLY A 201 7.08 -12.20 18.59
C GLY A 201 7.47 -11.02 19.50
N HIS A 202 8.15 -10.00 18.97
CA HIS A 202 8.45 -8.78 19.72
C HIS A 202 7.41 -7.70 19.46
N VAL A 203 6.94 -7.05 20.51
CA VAL A 203 6.01 -5.91 20.39
C VAL A 203 6.73 -4.74 19.72
N VAL A 204 6.22 -4.32 18.57
CA VAL A 204 6.65 -3.12 17.84
C VAL A 204 5.98 -1.89 18.43
N GLN A 205 4.66 -1.95 18.61
CA GLN A 205 3.85 -0.86 19.15
C GLN A 205 2.59 -1.42 19.82
N ILE A 206 2.14 -0.75 20.88
CA ILE A 206 0.80 -0.91 21.47
C ILE A 206 -0.03 0.32 21.10
N VAL A 207 -1.24 0.10 20.60
CA VAL A 207 -2.20 1.12 20.19
C VAL A 207 -3.40 1.06 21.14
N ASN A 208 -3.85 2.22 21.61
CA ASN A 208 -5.01 2.36 22.49
C ASN A 208 -5.99 3.34 21.84
N PRO A 209 -6.77 2.92 20.82
CA PRO A 209 -7.59 3.83 20.03
C PRO A 209 -8.81 4.38 20.80
N GLY A 210 -9.23 3.71 21.89
CA GLY A 210 -10.54 3.98 22.49
C GLY A 210 -11.65 3.65 21.50
N PHE A 211 -12.65 4.51 21.35
CA PHE A 211 -13.66 4.38 20.30
C PHE A 211 -13.22 5.10 19.04
N SER A 212 -12.98 4.34 17.96
CA SER A 212 -12.47 4.88 16.70
C SER A 212 -13.04 4.12 15.51
N ASP A 213 -13.50 4.86 14.50
CA ASP A 213 -13.73 4.31 13.16
C ASP A 213 -12.39 3.82 12.55
N TYR A 214 -12.50 3.13 11.41
CA TYR A 214 -11.35 2.65 10.65
C TYR A 214 -10.32 3.75 10.43
N THR A 215 -9.16 3.56 11.04
CA THR A 215 -8.03 4.49 11.02
C THR A 215 -6.80 3.77 10.49
N PHE A 216 -6.04 4.45 9.63
CA PHE A 216 -4.81 3.93 9.06
C PHE A 216 -3.65 3.99 10.07
N TYR A 217 -2.91 2.89 10.19
CA TYR A 217 -1.70 2.79 11.00
C TYR A 217 -0.53 2.29 10.16
N SER A 218 0.69 2.77 10.49
CA SER A 218 1.91 2.28 9.86
C SER A 218 3.08 2.21 10.84
N PHE A 219 3.92 1.19 10.67
CA PHE A 219 5.04 0.90 11.57
C PHE A 219 6.25 0.41 10.78
N ASN A 220 7.43 0.97 11.07
CA ASN A 220 8.66 0.54 10.43
C ASN A 220 9.35 -0.56 11.25
N VAL A 221 9.81 -1.59 10.56
CA VAL A 221 10.52 -2.74 11.14
C VAL A 221 11.74 -3.10 10.30
N GLN A 222 12.72 -3.75 10.92
CA GLN A 222 13.84 -4.35 10.23
C GLN A 222 13.66 -5.86 10.18
N ALA A 223 13.79 -6.44 8.98
CA ALA A 223 13.59 -7.86 8.74
C ALA A 223 14.81 -8.69 9.16
N ILE A 224 14.57 -9.89 9.68
CA ILE A 224 15.58 -10.95 9.83
C ILE A 224 15.46 -12.02 8.73
N GLY A 225 14.47 -11.88 7.85
CA GLY A 225 14.18 -12.79 6.75
C GLY A 225 13.20 -13.90 7.18
N ASN A 226 12.23 -14.21 6.33
CA ASN A 226 11.11 -15.09 6.67
C ASN A 226 10.40 -14.65 7.97
N ASP A 227 10.11 -13.35 8.07
CA ASP A 227 9.61 -12.74 9.30
C ASP A 227 8.16 -13.13 9.60
N VAL A 228 7.78 -13.12 10.88
CA VAL A 228 6.41 -13.39 11.34
C VAL A 228 5.78 -12.10 11.82
N LEU A 229 4.70 -11.69 11.15
CA LEU A 229 3.80 -10.62 11.60
C LEU A 229 2.70 -11.22 12.47
N ALA A 230 2.35 -10.55 13.56
CA ALA A 230 1.14 -10.86 14.31
C ALA A 230 0.47 -9.58 14.84
N LEU A 231 -0.85 -9.62 14.96
CA LEU A 231 -1.67 -8.59 15.60
C LEU A 231 -2.29 -9.21 16.84
N HIS A 232 -2.08 -8.62 18.01
CA HIS A 232 -2.52 -9.17 19.28
C HIS A 232 -3.22 -8.13 20.14
N GLY A 233 -4.30 -8.53 20.79
CA GLY A 233 -5.04 -7.69 21.72
C GLY A 233 -6.54 -7.89 21.56
N GLY A 234 -7.29 -6.80 21.70
CA GLY A 234 -8.73 -6.83 21.81
C GLY A 234 -9.20 -7.53 23.08
N SER A 235 -10.43 -7.24 23.49
CA SER A 235 -11.09 -7.94 24.60
C SER A 235 -12.56 -7.61 24.52
N ALA A 236 -13.47 -8.58 24.45
CA ALA A 236 -14.89 -8.24 24.49
C ALA A 236 -15.22 -7.51 25.82
N PRO A 237 -16.04 -6.43 25.81
CA PRO A 237 -16.77 -5.86 24.68
C PRO A 237 -16.03 -4.73 23.91
N ALA A 238 -14.73 -4.53 24.16
CA ALA A 238 -13.87 -3.62 23.39
C ALA A 238 -13.22 -4.37 22.21
N TRP A 239 -14.02 -4.62 21.18
CA TRP A 239 -13.60 -5.39 20.00
C TRP A 239 -12.73 -4.54 19.09
N THR A 240 -11.69 -5.13 18.52
CA THR A 240 -10.85 -4.47 17.53
C THR A 240 -10.93 -5.22 16.22
N PHE A 241 -11.42 -4.53 15.20
CA PHE A 241 -11.37 -4.96 13.81
C PHE A 241 -10.09 -4.46 13.17
N VAL A 242 -9.52 -5.29 12.30
CA VAL A 242 -8.34 -4.99 11.49
C VAL A 242 -8.58 -5.44 10.05
N ASP A 243 -8.09 -4.64 9.11
CA ASP A 243 -8.31 -4.88 7.69
C ASP A 243 -7.20 -4.25 6.84
N ASP A 244 -7.13 -4.63 5.55
CA ASP A 244 -6.19 -4.11 4.56
C ASP A 244 -4.72 -4.16 5.00
N ILE A 245 -4.32 -5.30 5.58
CA ILE A 245 -3.00 -5.48 6.16
C ILE A 245 -1.97 -5.68 5.04
N GLY A 246 -0.89 -4.90 5.08
CA GLY A 246 0.21 -4.99 4.14
C GLY A 246 1.57 -4.83 4.79
N VAL A 247 2.58 -5.42 4.16
CA VAL A 247 3.99 -5.21 4.50
C VAL A 247 4.74 -4.91 3.22
N PHE A 248 5.43 -3.76 3.18
CA PHE A 248 6.10 -3.25 1.98
C PHE A 248 7.57 -2.94 2.29
N GLN A 249 8.48 -3.31 1.40
CA GLN A 249 9.89 -2.95 1.55
C GLN A 249 10.08 -1.45 1.30
N ILE A 250 10.92 -0.78 2.09
CA ILE A 250 11.28 0.64 1.97
C ILE A 250 12.77 0.87 1.74
#